data_AF-A0A914KZI6-F1
#
_entry.id   AF-A0A914KZI6-F1
#
_cell.length_a   1.000
_cell.length_b   1.000
_cell.length_c   1.000
_cell.angle_alpha   90.00
_cell.angle_beta   90.00
_cell.angle_gamma   90.00
#
_symmetry.space_group_name_H-M   'P 1'
#
loop_
_entity.id
_entity.type
_entity.pdbx_description
1 polymer ?
#
loop_
_entity_poly.entity_id
_entity_poly.type
_entity_poly.pdbx_seq_one_letter_code
_entity_poly.pdbx_strand_id
1 'polypeptide(L)'
;MKFIQAEAIVTDLCRMSTSVFYATKHYNIAGKKGAVIGSINPWVESMCLANGASKIVTIDYQHIKIGHDSIMFLDAFDLVKAREL
;
A
#
# COMPACT_ATOMS: atom_id res chain seq x y z
N MET A 1 -5.87 -8.70 -9.72
CA MET A 1 -5.32 -7.75 -8.72
C MET A 1 -3.88 -7.49 -9.13
N LYS A 2 -3.48 -6.23 -9.41
CA LYS A 2 -2.08 -5.92 -9.77
C LYS A 2 -1.35 -5.55 -8.48
N PHE A 3 -0.34 -6.34 -8.12
CA PHE A 3 0.49 -6.13 -6.94
C PHE A 3 1.57 -5.09 -7.25
N ILE A 4 1.69 -4.06 -6.41
CA ILE A 4 2.81 -3.13 -6.44
C ILE A 4 3.67 -3.52 -5.24
N GLN A 5 4.78 -4.21 -5.50
CA GLN A 5 5.75 -4.58 -4.48
C GLN A 5 6.77 -3.44 -4.38
N ALA A 6 6.86 -2.80 -3.21
CA ALA A 6 7.81 -1.73 -2.93
C ALA A 6 8.58 -2.10 -1.67
N GLU A 7 9.78 -2.66 -1.82
CA GLU A 7 10.74 -2.80 -0.72
C GLU A 7 11.81 -1.71 -0.85
N ALA A 8 12.19 -1.07 0.26
CA ALA A 8 13.39 -0.24 0.27
C ALA A 8 14.04 0.01 1.63
N ILE A 9 15.37 0.03 1.60
CA ILE A 9 16.30 0.39 2.66
C ILE A 9 16.30 1.92 2.87
N VAL A 10 16.34 2.34 4.13
CA VAL A 10 15.87 3.61 4.72
C VAL A 10 16.55 4.91 4.24
N THR A 11 17.57 4.89 3.39
CA THR A 11 18.36 6.10 3.04
C THR A 11 17.96 6.83 1.75
N ASP A 12 17.01 6.32 0.94
CA ASP A 12 16.64 6.90 -0.37
C ASP A 12 15.11 7.19 -0.55
N LEU A 13 14.40 7.34 0.58
CA LEU A 13 12.93 7.34 0.64
C LEU A 13 12.22 8.40 -0.24
N CYS A 14 12.84 9.57 -0.44
CA CYS A 14 12.24 10.66 -1.23
C CYS A 14 12.19 10.37 -2.74
N ARG A 15 13.21 9.71 -3.31
CA ARG A 15 13.24 9.38 -4.74
C ARG A 15 12.24 8.28 -5.10
N MET A 16 12.05 7.32 -4.19
CA MET A 16 11.09 6.24 -4.40
C MET A 16 9.65 6.72 -4.19
N SER A 17 9.42 7.60 -3.23
CA SER A 17 8.11 8.22 -3.04
C SER A 17 7.61 8.95 -4.29
N THR A 18 8.49 9.72 -4.94
CA THR A 18 8.17 10.42 -6.18
C THR A 18 7.97 9.44 -7.34
N SER A 19 8.81 8.42 -7.49
CA SER A 19 8.64 7.43 -8.57
C SER A 19 7.33 6.64 -8.43
N VAL A 20 6.95 6.22 -7.22
CA VAL A 20 5.70 5.52 -6.96
C VAL A 20 4.49 6.42 -7.21
N PHE A 21 4.54 7.70 -6.80
CA PHE A 21 3.48 8.66 -7.10
C PHE A 21 3.28 8.86 -8.61
N TYR A 22 4.35 9.07 -9.38
CA TYR A 22 4.24 9.24 -10.84
C TYR A 22 3.86 7.94 -11.55
N ALA A 23 4.34 6.79 -11.08
CA ALA A 23 3.96 5.49 -11.64
C ALA A 23 2.46 5.23 -11.44
N THR A 24 1.94 5.44 -10.23
CA THR A 24 0.52 5.25 -9.93
C THR A 24 -0.37 6.22 -10.71
N LYS A 25 0.10 7.45 -10.94
CA LYS A 25 -0.56 8.41 -11.84
C LYS A 25 -0.53 7.96 -13.30
N HIS A 26 0.62 7.51 -13.80
CA HIS A 26 0.79 7.07 -15.19
C HIS A 26 -0.02 5.81 -15.52
N TYR A 27 -0.09 4.84 -14.60
CA TYR A 27 -0.85 3.60 -14.77
C TYR A 27 -2.37 3.74 -14.58
N ASN A 28 -2.86 4.96 -14.36
CA ASN A 28 -4.26 5.31 -14.10
C ASN A 28 -4.95 4.32 -13.13
N ILE A 29 -4.69 4.50 -11.85
CA ILE A 29 -5.29 3.67 -10.79
C ILE A 29 -6.64 4.19 -10.29
N ALA A 30 -7.23 5.18 -10.98
CA ALA A 30 -8.52 5.75 -10.62
C ALA A 30 -9.62 4.67 -10.52
N GLY A 31 -10.34 4.66 -9.40
CA GLY A 31 -11.40 3.70 -9.07
C GLY A 31 -10.90 2.29 -8.70
N LYS A 32 -9.61 1.98 -8.86
CA LYS A 32 -9.08 0.64 -8.63
C LYS A 32 -8.86 0.36 -7.14
N LYS A 33 -8.86 -0.93 -6.82
CA LYS A 33 -8.48 -1.45 -5.49
C LYS A 33 -7.04 -1.95 -5.57
N GLY A 34 -6.20 -1.54 -4.60
CA GLY A 34 -4.78 -1.88 -4.55
C GLY A 34 -4.40 -2.57 -3.24
N ALA A 35 -3.27 -3.27 -3.25
CA ALA A 35 -2.65 -3.80 -2.05
C ALA A 35 -1.20 -3.30 -1.96
N VAL A 36 -0.83 -2.85 -0.77
CA VAL A 36 0.53 -2.42 -0.40
C VAL A 36 1.04 -3.40 0.65
N ILE A 37 2.26 -3.90 0.46
CA ILE A 37 2.85 -4.90 1.36
C ILE A 37 4.16 -4.32 1.88
N GLY A 38 4.40 -4.39 3.19
CA GLY A 38 5.66 -3.96 3.80
C GLY A 38 5.79 -2.44 3.93
N SER A 39 4.75 -1.77 4.44
CA SER A 39 4.70 -0.31 4.57
C SER A 39 4.87 0.09 6.03
N ILE A 40 6.00 0.67 6.43
CA ILE A 40 6.21 1.12 7.83
C ILE A 40 5.35 2.37 8.15
N ASN A 41 5.11 3.21 7.14
CA ASN A 41 4.31 4.42 7.24
C ASN A 41 3.39 4.54 6.00
N PRO A 42 2.12 4.94 6.15
CA PRO A 42 1.11 4.82 5.09
C PRO A 42 1.22 5.89 3.97
N TRP A 43 2.42 6.15 3.47
CA TRP A 43 2.69 7.16 2.43
C TRP A 43 2.32 6.65 1.04
N VAL A 44 2.61 5.38 0.75
CA VAL A 44 2.30 4.76 -0.56
C VAL A 44 0.79 4.66 -0.74
N GLU A 45 0.08 4.29 0.31
CA GLU A 45 -1.37 4.21 0.39
C GLU A 45 -2.02 5.58 0.18
N SER A 46 -1.50 6.60 0.86
CA SER A 46 -1.94 7.99 0.71
C SER A 46 -1.75 8.48 -0.73
N MET A 47 -0.61 8.17 -1.35
CA MET A 47 -0.35 8.50 -2.76
C MET A 47 -1.29 7.76 -3.71
N CYS A 48 -1.60 6.49 -3.44
CA CYS A 48 -2.53 5.73 -4.25
C CYS A 48 -3.95 6.31 -4.18
N LEU A 49 -4.40 6.70 -2.98
CA LEU A 49 -5.69 7.37 -2.80
C LEU A 49 -5.70 8.76 -3.46
N ALA A 50 -4.63 9.54 -3.33
CA ALA A 50 -4.51 10.84 -4.00
C ALA A 50 -4.57 10.72 -5.53
N ASN A 51 -4.07 9.61 -6.09
CA ASN A 51 -4.17 9.27 -7.51
C ASN A 51 -5.50 8.58 -7.88
N GLY A 52 -6.48 8.58 -6.98
CA GLY A 52 -7.87 8.18 -7.26
C GLY A 52 -8.20 6.72 -6.99
N ALA A 53 -7.35 5.94 -6.32
CA ALA A 53 -7.72 4.59 -5.90
C ALA A 53 -8.96 4.61 -5.01
N SER A 54 -9.88 3.64 -5.18
CA SER A 54 -11.10 3.59 -4.37
C SER A 54 -10.88 2.93 -3.01
N LYS A 55 -9.95 1.97 -2.93
CA LYS A 55 -9.61 1.28 -1.68
C LYS A 55 -8.19 0.75 -1.72
N ILE A 56 -7.49 0.83 -0.60
CA ILE A 56 -6.15 0.26 -0.45
C ILE A 56 -6.15 -0.69 0.75
N VAL A 57 -5.51 -1.85 0.57
CA VAL A 57 -5.25 -2.81 1.64
C VAL A 57 -3.76 -2.79 1.95
N THR A 58 -3.39 -2.50 3.18
CA THR A 58 -2.03 -2.58 3.68
C THR A 58 -1.85 -3.89 4.40
N ILE A 59 -0.82 -4.64 4.02
CA ILE A 59 -0.45 -5.90 4.65
C ILE A 59 0.92 -5.72 5.28
N ASP A 60 1.00 -5.85 6.59
CA ASP A 60 2.27 -5.76 7.31
C ASP A 60 2.27 -6.67 8.55
N TYR A 61 3.45 -6.92 9.09
CA TYR A 61 3.67 -7.59 10.36
C TYR A 61 3.56 -6.61 11.53
N GLN A 62 3.86 -5.33 11.29
CA GLN A 62 3.80 -4.29 12.31
C GLN A 62 2.44 -3.60 12.29
N HIS A 63 1.85 -3.42 13.47
CA HIS A 63 0.56 -2.75 13.58
C HIS A 63 0.70 -1.24 13.33
N ILE A 64 0.27 -0.79 12.16
CA ILE A 64 0.32 0.62 11.75
C ILE A 64 -1.01 1.28 12.10
N LYS A 65 -0.96 2.45 12.74
CA LYS A 65 -2.18 3.24 12.99
C LYS A 65 -2.59 3.95 11.71
N ILE A 66 -3.72 3.55 11.15
CA ILE A 66 -4.29 4.12 9.94
C ILE A 66 -5.57 4.88 10.30
N GLY A 67 -5.64 6.16 9.95
CA GLY A 67 -6.74 7.06 10.30
C GLY A 67 -7.70 7.37 9.15
N HIS A 68 -7.83 6.48 8.16
CA HIS A 68 -8.58 6.74 6.94
C HIS A 68 -9.43 5.54 6.50
N ASP A 69 -10.73 5.75 6.30
CA ASP A 69 -11.72 4.67 6.06
C ASP A 69 -11.47 3.85 4.78
N SER A 70 -10.90 4.48 3.75
CA SER A 70 -10.57 3.80 2.48
C SER A 70 -9.28 2.95 2.54
N ILE A 71 -8.59 2.93 3.68
CA ILE A 71 -7.38 2.12 3.90
C ILE A 71 -7.70 1.04 4.93
N MET A 72 -7.50 -0.21 4.54
CA MET A 72 -7.71 -1.38 5.40
C MET A 72 -6.37 -1.96 5.78
N PHE A 73 -6.11 -2.11 7.08
CA PHE A 73 -4.95 -2.86 7.57
C PHE A 73 -5.29 -4.34 7.67
N LEU A 74 -4.34 -5.20 7.31
CA LEU A 74 -4.43 -6.63 7.44
C LEU A 74 -3.11 -7.16 8.00
N ASP A 75 -3.19 -7.94 9.07
CA ASP A 75 -2.01 -8.60 9.62
C ASP A 75 -1.55 -9.71 8.65
N ALA A 76 -0.25 -9.73 8.35
CA ALA A 76 0.33 -10.75 7.48
C ALA A 76 0.13 -12.18 8.01
N PHE A 77 0.11 -12.40 9.33
CA PHE A 77 -0.14 -13.71 9.91
C PHE A 77 -1.60 -14.16 9.78
N ASP A 78 -2.55 -13.21 9.72
CA ASP A 78 -3.95 -13.55 9.51
C ASP A 78 -4.19 -14.09 8.09
N LEU A 79 -3.40 -13.65 7.10
CA LEU A 79 -3.40 -14.26 5.77
C LEU A 79 -2.91 -15.71 5.76
N VAL A 80 -1.89 -16.01 6.57
CA VAL A 80 -1.35 -17.36 6.66
C VAL A 80 -2.40 -18.29 7.28
N LYS A 81 -3.03 -17.86 8.39
CA LYS A 81 -4.11 -18.62 9.03
C LYS A 81 -5.31 -18.85 8.11
N ALA A 82 -5.70 -17.84 7.32
CA ALA A 82 -6.80 -17.96 6.37
C ALA A 82 -6.52 -18.95 5.23
N ARG A 83 -5.26 -19.30 4.97
CA ARG A 83 -4.85 -20.28 3.95
C ARG A 83 -4.82 -21.72 4.49
N GLU A 84 -4.80 -21.91 5.81
CA GLU A 84 -4.77 -23.22 6.46
C GLU A 84 -6.17 -23.84 6.66
N LEU A 85 -7.22 -23.14 6.24
CA LEU A 85 -8.62 -23.60 6.20
C LEU A 85 -9.03 -24.01 4.78
#